data_AF-A0A645J3N1-F1
#
_entry.id   AF-A0A645J3N1-F1
#
_cell.length_a   1.000
_cell.length_b   1.000
_cell.length_c   1.000
_cell.angle_alpha   90.00
_cell.angle_beta   90.00
_cell.angle_gamma   90.00
#
_symmetry.space_group_name_H-M   'P 1'
#
loop_
_entity.id
_entity.type
_entity.pdbx_description
1 polymer ?
#
loop_
_entity_poly.entity_id
_entity_poly.type
_entity_poly.pdbx_seq_one_letter_code
_entity_poly.pdbx_strand_id
1 'polypeptide(L)'
;MGIEEARSLAPGQNATTVQVAAGIVAAILWMLENPRAGIKTPEDLPHDFVLDFARPYLGKFISTPSDWTPLENRKIFFKENPAVKHNPDPWQFENFLFVG
;
A
#
# COMPACT_ATOMS: atom_id res chain seq x y z
N MET A 1 8.62 1.86 -7.99
CA MET A 1 10.09 1.85 -8.09
C MET A 1 10.54 0.63 -8.89
N GLY A 2 11.36 0.80 -9.92
CA GLY A 2 11.98 -0.33 -10.63
C GLY A 2 13.18 -0.91 -9.87
N ILE A 3 13.64 -2.13 -10.22
CA ILE A 3 14.82 -2.76 -9.58
C ILE A 3 16.11 -1.94 -9.78
N GLU A 4 16.24 -1.26 -10.92
CA GLU A 4 17.39 -0.41 -11.25
C GLU A 4 17.43 0.88 -10.43
N GLU A 5 16.27 1.47 -10.17
CA GLU A 5 16.11 2.66 -9.32
C GLU A 5 16.42 2.31 -7.85
N ALA A 6 16.02 1.12 -7.38
CA ALA A 6 16.39 0.60 -6.06
C ALA A 6 17.90 0.44 -5.90
N ARG A 7 18.56 -0.13 -6.91
CA ARG A 7 20.02 -0.36 -6.92
C ARG A 7 20.84 0.91 -6.98
N SER A 8 20.32 1.97 -7.60
CA SER A 8 20.93 3.30 -7.60
C SER A 8 20.85 3.98 -6.23
N LEU A 9 19.78 3.73 -5.46
CA LEU A 9 19.56 4.32 -4.14
C LEU A 9 20.26 3.54 -3.02
N ALA A 10 20.30 2.22 -3.14
CA ALA A 10 20.98 1.32 -2.20
C ALA A 10 21.60 0.14 -2.98
N PRO A 11 22.93 0.13 -3.20
CA PRO A 11 23.59 -0.91 -3.97
C PRO A 11 23.29 -2.31 -3.42
N GLY A 12 22.76 -3.18 -4.29
CA GLY A 12 22.48 -4.59 -3.95
C GLY A 12 21.15 -4.85 -3.23
N GLN A 13 20.33 -3.83 -2.96
CA GLN A 13 19.03 -4.01 -2.32
C GLN A 13 17.88 -4.06 -3.34
N ASN A 14 16.82 -4.81 -3.00
CA ASN A 14 15.59 -4.84 -3.78
C ASN A 14 14.69 -3.63 -3.44
N ALA A 15 13.66 -3.38 -4.26
CA ALA A 15 12.78 -2.22 -4.08
C ALA A 15 12.04 -2.22 -2.72
N THR A 16 11.68 -3.39 -2.21
CA THR A 16 10.97 -3.54 -0.93
C THR A 16 11.84 -3.09 0.25
N THR A 17 13.12 -3.47 0.27
CA THR A 17 14.04 -3.07 1.36
C THR A 17 14.20 -1.54 1.43
N VAL A 18 14.32 -0.88 0.29
CA VAL A 18 14.48 0.58 0.21
C VAL A 18 13.22 1.30 0.73
N GLN A 19 12.03 0.80 0.37
CA GLN A 19 10.76 1.37 0.85
C GLN A 19 10.60 1.22 2.37
N VAL A 20 10.94 0.06 2.93
CA VAL A 20 10.88 -0.18 4.38
C VAL A 20 11.88 0.72 5.12
N ALA A 21 13.13 0.79 4.64
CA ALA A 21 14.16 1.63 5.24
C ALA A 21 13.77 3.11 5.25
N ALA A 22 13.19 3.61 4.16
CA ALA A 22 12.74 5.00 4.06
C ALA A 22 11.68 5.35 5.13
N GLY A 23 10.72 4.45 5.37
CA GLY A 23 9.72 4.62 6.43
C GLY A 23 10.33 4.65 7.84
N ILE A 24 11.30 3.77 8.11
CA ILE A 24 12.00 3.73 9.40
C ILE A 24 12.79 5.03 9.63
N VAL A 25 13.54 5.50 8.64
CA VAL A 25 14.33 6.73 8.77
C VAL A 25 13.43 7.94 8.97
N ALA A 26 12.31 8.04 8.24
CA ALA A 26 11.32 9.09 8.45
C ALA A 26 10.77 9.10 9.88
N ALA A 27 10.44 7.93 10.43
CA ALA A 27 9.96 7.81 11.80
C ALA A 27 11.02 8.24 12.83
N ILE A 28 12.29 7.86 12.64
CA ILE A 28 13.40 8.26 13.51
C ILE A 28 13.59 9.78 13.48
N LEU A 29 13.58 10.39 12.28
CA LEU A 29 13.69 11.85 12.14
C LEU A 29 12.55 12.57 12.87
N TRP A 30 11.32 12.06 12.74
CA TRP A 30 10.17 12.62 13.45
C TRP A 30 10.32 12.50 14.97
N MET A 31 10.82 11.36 15.46
CA MET A 31 11.07 11.14 16.88
C MET A 31 12.14 12.08 17.44
N LEU A 32 13.17 12.42 16.66
CA LEU A 32 14.20 13.37 17.07
C LEU A 32 13.64 14.78 17.24
N GLU A 33 12.69 15.19 16.40
CA GLU A 33 11.98 16.47 16.55
C GLU A 33 10.91 16.44 17.66
N ASN A 34 10.36 15.26 17.97
CA ASN A 34 9.27 15.07 18.93
C ASN A 34 9.62 14.07 20.05
N PRO A 35 10.71 14.28 20.82
CA PRO A 35 11.25 13.26 21.73
C PRO A 35 10.35 12.95 22.94
N ARG A 36 9.33 13.78 23.20
CA ARG A 36 8.39 13.63 24.32
C ARG A 36 6.98 13.22 23.89
N ALA A 37 6.80 12.81 22.63
CA ALA A 37 5.48 12.43 22.10
C ALA A 37 4.95 11.08 22.63
N GLY A 38 5.75 10.35 23.41
CA GLY A 38 5.38 9.03 23.94
C GLY A 38 5.40 7.94 22.87
N ILE A 39 4.73 6.82 23.16
CA ILE A 39 4.59 5.71 22.21
C ILE A 39 3.54 6.09 21.17
N LYS A 40 3.89 5.88 19.90
CA LYS A 40 3.06 6.21 18.73
C LYS A 40 3.06 5.07 17.74
N THR A 41 1.93 4.82 17.09
CA THR A 41 1.81 3.88 15.97
C THR A 41 1.95 4.62 14.63
N PRO A 42 2.16 3.93 13.49
CA PRO A 42 2.27 4.57 12.18
C PRO A 42 1.09 5.50 11.84
N GLU A 43 -0.11 5.16 12.31
CA GLU A 43 -1.34 5.93 12.12
C GLU A 43 -1.34 7.26 12.90
N ASP A 44 -0.56 7.35 13.98
CA ASP A 44 -0.45 8.57 14.79
C ASP A 44 0.58 9.57 14.23
N LEU A 45 1.48 9.13 13.34
CA LEU A 45 2.52 9.99 12.78
C LEU A 45 1.93 10.91 11.70
N PRO A 46 2.42 12.16 11.58
CA PRO A 46 2.03 13.04 10.50
C PRO A 46 2.42 12.45 9.13
N HIS A 47 1.42 12.00 8.36
CA HIS A 47 1.65 11.36 7.06
C HIS A 47 2.41 12.27 6.09
N ASP A 48 2.16 13.59 6.12
CA ASP A 48 2.87 14.56 5.28
C ASP A 48 4.38 14.55 5.55
N PHE A 49 4.79 14.57 6.83
CA PHE A 49 6.21 14.52 7.22
C PHE A 49 6.88 13.23 6.75
N VAL A 50 6.20 12.10 6.96
CA VAL A 50 6.73 10.79 6.58
C VAL A 50 6.86 10.68 5.07
N LEU A 51 5.84 11.14 4.33
CA LEU A 51 5.85 11.12 2.87
C LEU A 51 6.85 12.11 2.28
N ASP A 52 7.02 13.30 2.85
CA ASP A 52 8.03 14.28 2.39
C ASP A 52 9.43 13.69 2.41
N PHE A 53 9.78 12.94 3.46
CA PHE A 53 11.04 12.23 3.52
C PHE A 53 11.08 11.01 2.60
N ALA A 54 10.02 10.18 2.61
CA ALA A 54 10.03 8.90 1.92
C ALA A 54 9.84 9.01 0.40
N ARG A 55 9.22 10.09 -0.10
CA ARG A 55 8.89 10.33 -1.52
C ARG A 55 10.00 9.93 -2.51
N PRO A 56 11.27 10.36 -2.33
CA PRO A 56 12.36 10.01 -3.25
C PRO A 56 12.67 8.50 -3.30
N TYR A 57 12.32 7.76 -2.25
CA TYR A 57 12.59 6.33 -2.09
C TYR A 57 11.40 5.43 -2.46
N LEU A 58 10.25 6.01 -2.83
CA LEU A 58 9.06 5.27 -3.27
C LEU A 58 9.05 5.07 -4.80
N GLY A 59 9.90 5.80 -5.53
CA GLY A 59 9.89 5.88 -6.99
C GLY A 59 8.62 6.58 -7.51
N LYS A 60 8.08 6.11 -8.63
CA LYS A 60 6.85 6.71 -9.21
C LYS A 60 5.65 6.59 -8.26
N PHE A 61 5.22 7.72 -7.71
CA PHE A 61 4.04 7.85 -6.85
C PHE A 61 2.84 8.31 -7.70
N ILE A 62 1.88 7.41 -7.95
CA ILE A 62 0.68 7.70 -8.76
C ILE A 62 -0.58 7.57 -7.92
N SER A 63 -1.50 8.51 -8.09
CA SER A 63 -2.87 8.42 -7.60
C SER A 63 -3.78 8.65 -8.79
N THR A 64 -4.42 7.59 -9.28
CA THR A 64 -5.29 7.63 -10.46
C THR A 64 -6.60 6.92 -10.14
N PRO A 65 -7.77 7.53 -10.45
CA PRO A 65 -9.03 6.81 -10.34
C PRO A 65 -9.00 5.58 -11.25
N SER A 66 -9.57 4.50 -10.77
CA SER A 66 -9.75 3.26 -11.52
C SER A 66 -11.23 2.91 -11.49
N ASP A 67 -11.79 2.63 -12.66
CA ASP A 67 -13.17 2.14 -12.80
C ASP A 67 -13.29 0.65 -12.44
N TRP A 68 -12.17 0.02 -12.04
CA TRP A 68 -12.12 -1.40 -11.71
C TRP A 68 -12.99 -1.72 -10.51
N THR A 69 -13.80 -2.77 -10.67
CA THR A 69 -14.58 -3.38 -9.58
C THR A 69 -14.31 -4.88 -9.53
N PRO A 70 -14.52 -5.56 -8.38
CA PRO A 70 -14.38 -7.01 -8.28
C PRO A 70 -15.30 -7.81 -9.22
N LEU A 71 -16.32 -7.16 -9.77
CA LEU A 71 -17.26 -7.72 -10.74
C LEU A 71 -16.84 -7.47 -12.20
N GLU A 72 -15.88 -6.57 -12.44
CA GLU A 72 -15.39 -6.25 -13.78
C GLU A 72 -14.72 -7.48 -14.41
N ASN A 73 -15.15 -7.87 -15.61
CA ASN A 73 -14.67 -9.07 -16.33
C ASN A 73 -14.86 -10.41 -15.59
N ARG A 74 -15.78 -10.50 -14.61
CA ARG A 74 -16.07 -11.75 -13.88
C ARG A 74 -16.68 -12.80 -14.81
N LYS A 75 -15.86 -13.76 -15.25
CA LYS A 75 -16.29 -14.92 -16.04
C LYS A 75 -16.64 -16.09 -15.12
N ILE A 76 -17.90 -16.48 -15.14
CA ILE A 76 -18.41 -17.63 -14.38
C ILE A 76 -18.12 -18.89 -15.21
N PHE A 77 -17.06 -19.63 -14.86
CA PHE A 77 -16.75 -20.92 -15.50
C PHE A 77 -17.31 -22.14 -14.72
N PHE A 78 -17.71 -21.95 -13.46
CA PHE A 78 -18.32 -22.97 -12.59
C PHE A 78 -19.43 -22.33 -11.73
N LYS A 79 -20.29 -23.16 -11.11
CA LYS A 79 -21.37 -22.70 -10.23
C LYS A 79 -20.84 -21.76 -9.16
N GLU A 80 -21.46 -20.59 -9.03
CA GLU A 80 -21.06 -19.59 -8.06
C GLU A 80 -21.18 -20.11 -6.63
N ASN A 81 -20.38 -19.52 -5.73
CA ASN A 81 -20.56 -19.72 -4.30
C ASN A 81 -22.02 -19.38 -3.94
N PRO A 82 -22.81 -20.33 -3.40
CA PRO A 82 -24.22 -20.10 -3.07
C PRO A 82 -24.44 -19.03 -2.00
N ALA A 83 -23.38 -18.58 -1.33
CA ALA A 83 -23.41 -17.45 -0.42
C ALA A 83 -23.42 -16.08 -1.12
N VAL A 84 -23.03 -16.00 -2.40
CA VAL A 84 -23.05 -14.75 -3.18
C VAL A 84 -24.50 -14.31 -3.36
N LYS A 85 -24.90 -13.28 -2.61
CA LYS A 85 -26.21 -12.65 -2.80
C LYS A 85 -26.08 -11.55 -3.84
N HIS A 86 -27.12 -11.38 -4.66
CA HIS A 86 -27.20 -10.25 -5.59
C HIS A 86 -27.32 -8.95 -4.79
N ASN A 87 -26.18 -8.33 -4.48
CA ASN A 87 -26.08 -7.02 -3.85
C ASN A 87 -25.74 -5.98 -4.94
N PRO A 88 -26.45 -4.83 -5.02
CA PRO A 88 -26.08 -3.75 -5.93
C PRO A 88 -24.71 -3.12 -5.62
N ASP A 89 -24.16 -3.34 -4.42
CA ASP A 89 -22.81 -2.91 -4.06
C ASP A 89 -21.74 -3.88 -4.61
N PRO A 90 -20.89 -3.44 -5.56
CA PRO A 90 -19.84 -4.28 -6.13
C PRO A 90 -18.68 -4.56 -5.15
N TRP A 91 -18.53 -3.81 -4.06
CA TRP A 91 -17.41 -3.90 -3.12
C TRP A 91 -17.63 -4.86 -1.94
N GLN A 92 -18.71 -5.64 -1.98
CA GLN A 92 -18.99 -6.63 -0.95
C GLN A 92 -17.88 -7.67 -0.87
N PHE A 93 -17.51 -8.05 0.36
CA PHE A 93 -16.43 -9.01 0.62
C PHE A 93 -16.65 -10.35 -0.11
N GLU A 94 -17.91 -10.79 -0.23
CA GLU A 94 -18.31 -11.99 -0.98
C GLU A 94 -17.83 -11.99 -2.44
N ASN A 95 -17.72 -10.81 -3.07
CA ASN A 95 -17.29 -10.67 -4.46
C ASN A 95 -15.77 -10.91 -4.64
N PHE A 96 -14.99 -10.87 -3.56
CA PHE A 96 -13.56 -11.18 -3.56
C PHE A 96 -13.26 -12.65 -3.23
N LEU A 97 -14.24 -13.39 -2.69
CA LEU A 97 -14.06 -14.77 -2.25
C LEU A 97 -14.23 -15.75 -3.42
N PHE A 98 -13.14 -16.41 -3.80
CA PHE A 98 -13.19 -17.59 -4.66
C PHE A 98 -13.39 -18.84 -3.80
N VAL A 99 -14.48 -19.57 -4.04
CA VAL A 99 -14.67 -20.91 -3.47
C VAL A 99 -14.17 -21.91 -4.52
N GLY A 100 -13.06 -22.58 -4.19
CA GLY A 100 -12.50 -23.68 -4.98
C GLY A 100 -13.13 -25.02 -4.65
#